data_AF-A0A9E4LSE9-F1
#
_entry.id   AF-A0A9E4LSE9-F1
#
_cell.length_a   1.000
_cell.length_b   1.000
_cell.length_c   1.000
_cell.angle_alpha   90.00
_cell.angle_beta   90.00
_cell.angle_gamma   90.00
#
_symmetry.space_group_name_H-M   'P 1'
#
loop_
_entity.id
_entity.type
_entity.pdbx_description
1 polymer ?
#
loop_
_entity_poly.entity_id
_entity_poly.type
_entity_poly.pdbx_seq_one_letter_code
_entity_poly.pdbx_strand_id
1 'polypeptide(L)'
;MIGRITAPHILCVKNITLSVDEAVIRTVRLYAAERGSSVNALVREFLANLARREDRARGARQRIRELSKQSAARIGSRSWTREDLHER
;
A
#
# COMPACT_ATOMS: atom_id res chain seq x y z
N MET A 1 44.04 4.09 6.18
CA MET A 1 42.88 3.34 5.62
C MET A 1 41.63 4.17 5.86
N ILE A 2 40.85 4.33 4.80
CA ILE A 2 39.79 5.32 4.59
C ILE A 2 38.56 5.13 5.48
N GLY A 3 38.13 6.22 6.13
CA GLY A 3 36.95 6.28 6.97
C GLY A 3 35.66 6.10 6.18
N ARG A 4 34.78 5.22 6.67
CA ARG A 4 33.41 5.10 6.18
C ARG A 4 32.60 6.28 6.72
N ILE A 5 32.45 7.32 5.91
CA ILE A 5 31.49 8.39 6.17
C ILE A 5 30.10 7.83 5.82
N THR A 6 29.29 7.60 6.84
CA THR A 6 27.86 7.30 6.69
C THR A 6 27.18 8.54 6.11
N ALA A 7 26.80 8.48 4.83
CA ALA A 7 26.09 9.57 4.17
C ALA A 7 24.76 9.85 4.93
N PRO A 8 24.42 11.11 5.24
CA PRO A 8 23.13 11.41 5.83
C PRO A 8 22.05 11.07 4.80
N HIS A 9 21.15 10.16 5.14
CA HIS A 9 19.92 9.92 4.39
C HIS A 9 19.08 11.19 4.43
N ILE A 10 19.27 12.08 3.45
CA ILE A 10 18.40 13.23 3.24
C ILE A 10 17.03 12.64 2.87
N LEU A 11 16.08 12.75 3.80
CA LEU A 11 14.67 12.48 3.57
C LEU A 11 14.21 13.36 2.40
N CYS A 12 14.18 12.78 1.19
CA CYS A 12 13.73 13.48 0.00
C CYS A 12 12.21 13.66 0.06
N VAL A 13 11.76 14.71 0.75
CA VAL A 13 10.37 15.14 0.74
C VAL A 13 10.07 15.82 -0.60
N LYS A 14 9.00 15.39 -1.26
CA LYS A 14 8.53 15.99 -2.52
C LYS A 14 7.31 16.86 -2.23
N ASN A 15 7.34 18.10 -2.70
CA ASN A 15 6.21 19.03 -2.57
C ASN A 15 5.22 18.82 -3.72
N ILE A 16 3.94 18.87 -3.39
CA ILE A 16 2.83 18.74 -4.35
C ILE A 16 1.97 19.99 -4.21
N THR A 17 1.70 20.68 -5.32
CA THR A 17 0.75 21.79 -5.38
C THR A 17 -0.58 21.27 -5.92
N LEU A 18 -1.67 21.53 -5.21
CA LEU A 18 -3.01 21.10 -5.57
C LEU A 18 -3.95 22.30 -5.57
N SER A 19 -4.76 22.44 -6.61
CA SER A 19 -5.84 23.41 -6.68
C SER A 19 -7.15 22.73 -6.29
N VAL A 20 -7.86 23.29 -5.31
CA VAL A 20 -9.15 22.81 -4.82
C VAL A 20 -10.06 24.02 -4.65
N ASP A 21 -11.37 23.81 -4.78
CA ASP A 21 -12.38 24.81 -4.50
C ASP A 21 -12.22 25.44 -3.10
N GLU A 22 -12.39 26.77 -3.03
CA GLU A 22 -12.16 27.54 -1.81
C GLU A 22 -13.16 27.18 -0.69
N ALA A 23 -14.42 26.88 -1.04
CA ALA A 23 -15.43 26.47 -0.06
C ALA A 23 -15.05 25.12 0.58
N VAL A 24 -14.46 24.22 -0.20
CA VAL A 24 -13.95 22.93 0.28
C VAL A 24 -12.77 23.15 1.22
N ILE A 25 -11.78 23.96 0.84
CA ILE A 25 -10.62 24.26 1.70
C ILE A 25 -11.04 24.89 3.03
N ARG A 26 -12.01 25.80 3.01
CA ARG A 26 -12.54 26.41 4.23
C ARG A 26 -13.14 25.36 5.17
N THR A 27 -13.96 24.47 4.62
CA THR A 27 -14.63 23.41 5.39
C THR A 27 -13.61 22.42 5.97
N VAL A 28 -12.64 21.98 5.17
CA VAL A 28 -11.62 21.02 5.62
C VAL A 28 -10.68 21.65 6.65
N ARG A 29 -10.39 22.95 6.56
CA ARG A 29 -9.60 23.66 7.59
C ARG A 29 -10.31 23.65 8.94
N LEU A 30 -11.62 23.93 8.98
CA LEU A 30 -12.40 23.87 10.22
C LEU A 30 -12.38 22.44 10.79
N TYR A 31 -12.68 21.45 9.96
CA TYR A 31 -12.64 20.03 10.34
C TYR A 31 -11.27 19.59 10.89
N ALA A 32 -10.18 20.04 10.26
CA ALA A 32 -8.83 19.73 10.71
C ALA A 32 -8.53 20.40 12.06
N ALA A 33 -8.93 21.65 12.23
CA ALA A 33 -8.73 22.41 13.47
C ALA A 33 -9.47 21.78 14.65
N GLU A 34 -10.73 21.36 14.47
CA GLU A 34 -11.53 20.66 15.48
C GLU A 34 -10.85 19.37 15.98
N ARG A 35 -10.05 18.73 15.12
CA ARG A 35 -9.34 17.48 15.42
C ARG A 35 -7.88 17.68 15.81
N GLY A 36 -7.43 18.92 16.01
CA GLY A 36 -6.03 19.22 16.31
C GLY A 36 -5.05 18.82 15.21
N SER A 37 -5.51 18.82 13.95
CA SER A 37 -4.75 18.40 12.76
C SER A 37 -4.62 19.55 11.76
N SER A 38 -3.95 19.29 10.64
CA SER A 38 -3.84 20.22 9.51
C SER A 38 -4.28 19.57 8.21
N VAL A 39 -4.73 20.38 7.25
CA VAL A 39 -5.07 19.92 5.89
C VAL A 39 -3.92 19.12 5.30
N ASN A 40 -2.67 19.58 5.49
CA ASN A 40 -1.49 18.92 4.96
C ASN A 40 -1.22 17.56 5.64
N ALA A 41 -1.51 17.43 6.93
CA ALA A 41 -1.46 16.16 7.63
C ALA A 41 -2.52 15.18 7.12
N LEU A 42 -3.76 15.65 6.92
CA LEU A 42 -4.84 14.84 6.35
C LEU A 42 -4.51 14.35 4.94
N VAL A 43 -3.97 15.22 4.07
CA VAL A 43 -3.55 14.84 2.72
C VAL A 43 -2.42 13.81 2.76
N ARG A 44 -1.40 14.02 3.62
CA ARG A 44 -0.32 13.04 3.79
C ARG A 44 -0.83 11.69 4.24
N GLU A 45 -1.71 11.67 5.24
CA GLU A 45 -2.30 10.44 5.77
C GLU A 45 -3.14 9.73 4.71
N PHE A 46 -3.97 10.47 3.98
CA PHE A 46 -4.78 9.93 2.89
C PHE A 46 -3.92 9.29 1.80
N LEU A 47 -2.88 10.00 1.33
CA LEU A 47 -1.97 9.48 0.31
C LEU A 47 -1.17 8.26 0.82
N ALA A 48 -0.71 8.29 2.07
CA ALA A 48 -0.02 7.15 2.67
C ALA A 48 -0.93 5.93 2.81
N ASN A 49 -2.18 6.13 3.22
CA ASN A 49 -3.17 5.06 3.32
C ASN A 49 -3.53 4.48 1.95
N LEU A 50 -3.65 5.33 0.92
CA LEU A 50 -3.86 4.90 -0.45
C LEU A 50 -2.68 4.06 -0.97
N ALA A 51 -1.44 4.54 -0.77
CA ALA A 51 -0.24 3.80 -1.14
C ALA A 51 -0.14 2.45 -0.39
N ARG A 52 -0.42 2.41 0.92
CA ARG A 52 -0.45 1.17 1.70
C ARG A 52 -1.50 0.18 1.22
N ARG A 53 -2.67 0.65 0.77
CA ARG A 53 -3.71 -0.23 0.20
C ARG A 53 -3.23 -0.86 -1.11
N GLU A 54 -2.67 -0.04 -1.98
CA GLU A 54 -2.09 -0.48 -3.26
C GLU A 54 -0.91 -1.44 -3.06
N ASP A 55 -0.01 -1.15 -2.11
CA ASP A 55 1.14 -2.01 -1.81
C ASP A 55 0.73 -3.32 -1.17
N ARG A 56 -0.29 -3.34 -0.29
CA ARG A 56 -0.84 -4.62 0.21
C ARG A 56 -1.43 -5.45 -0.92
N ALA A 57 -2.16 -4.83 -1.85
CA ALA A 57 -2.72 -5.52 -3.00
C ALA A 57 -1.61 -6.05 -3.95
N ARG A 58 -0.57 -5.24 -4.21
CA ARG A 58 0.59 -5.65 -5.00
C ARG A 58 1.40 -6.74 -4.31
N GLY A 59 1.67 -6.59 -3.01
CA GLY A 59 2.39 -7.54 -2.18
C GLY A 59 1.68 -8.89 -2.09
N ALA A 60 0.36 -8.90 -1.90
CA ALA A 60 -0.44 -10.13 -1.93
C ALA A 60 -0.37 -10.81 -3.32
N ARG A 61 -0.52 -10.04 -4.40
CA ARG A 61 -0.40 -10.57 -5.78
C ARG A 61 1.01 -11.08 -6.09
N GLN A 62 2.04 -10.44 -5.56
CA GLN A 62 3.43 -10.87 -5.72
C GLN A 62 3.70 -12.14 -4.92
N ARG A 63 3.25 -12.21 -3.66
CA ARG A 63 3.32 -13.41 -2.81
C ARG A 63 2.64 -14.61 -3.47
N ILE A 64 1.44 -14.44 -4.03
CA ILE A 64 0.72 -15.49 -4.75
C ILE A 64 1.51 -15.94 -6.00
N ARG A 65 2.09 -15.00 -6.76
CA ARG A 65 2.92 -15.33 -7.93
C ARG A 65 4.22 -16.03 -7.54
N GLU A 66 4.88 -15.63 -6.47
CA GLU A 66 6.09 -16.29 -5.95
C GLU A 66 5.77 -17.71 -5.48
N LEU A 67 4.70 -17.89 -4.70
CA LEU A 67 4.23 -19.21 -4.26
C LEU A 67 3.85 -20.10 -5.46
N SER A 68 3.20 -19.56 -6.48
CA SER A 68 2.87 -20.29 -7.71
C SER A 68 4.11 -20.68 -8.51
N LYS A 69 5.12 -19.81 -8.61
CA LYS A 69 6.40 -20.10 -9.28
C LYS A 69 7.26 -21.12 -8.52
N GLN A 70 7.17 -21.13 -7.19
CA GLN A 70 7.87 -22.09 -6.32
C GLN A 70 7.11 -23.41 -6.19
N SER A 71 5.81 -23.44 -6.50
CA SER A 71 5.03 -24.67 -6.47
C SER A 71 5.42 -25.58 -7.64
N ALA A 72 5.91 -26.77 -7.34
CA ALA A 72 6.09 -27.85 -8.32
C ALA A 72 4.75 -28.55 -8.65
N ALA A 73 3.62 -27.84 -8.49
CA ALA A 73 2.28 -28.37 -8.68
C ALA A 73 2.04 -28.65 -10.18
N ARG A 74 2.32 -29.87 -10.61
CA ARG A 74 1.83 -30.39 -11.88
C ARG A 74 0.38 -30.81 -11.68
N ILE A 75 -0.54 -30.15 -12.38
CA ILE A 75 -1.90 -30.66 -12.55
C ILE A 75 -1.76 -31.90 -13.45
N GLY A 76 -1.68 -33.09 -12.84
CA GLY A 76 -1.86 -34.35 -13.55
C GLY A 76 -3.29 -34.46 -14.08
N SER A 77 -3.53 -35.37 -15.03
CA SER A 77 -4.90 -35.64 -15.51
C SER A 77 -5.82 -35.89 -14.32
N ARG A 78 -6.89 -35.10 -14.24
CA ARG A 78 -7.81 -35.06 -13.11
C ARG A 78 -8.56 -36.39 -13.00
N SER A 79 -8.17 -37.26 -12.06
CA SER A 79 -8.82 -38.54 -11.81
C SER A 79 -9.85 -38.51 -10.67
N TRP A 80 -10.15 -37.34 -10.09
CA TRP A 80 -11.07 -37.20 -8.97
C TRP A 80 -12.35 -36.48 -9.38
N THR A 81 -13.48 -37.14 -9.12
CA THR A 81 -14.83 -36.56 -9.27
C THR A 81 -15.24 -35.92 -7.94
N ARG A 82 -16.14 -34.94 -7.98
CA ARG A 82 -16.47 -34.09 -6.83
C ARG A 82 -17.03 -34.89 -5.64
N GLU A 83 -17.61 -36.07 -5.89
CA GLU A 83 -18.13 -36.97 -4.86
C GLU A 83 -17.03 -37.57 -3.96
N ASP A 84 -15.82 -37.81 -4.46
CA ASP A 84 -14.71 -38.41 -3.67
C ASP A 84 -14.11 -37.47 -2.62
N LEU A 85 -14.36 -36.16 -2.72
CA LEU A 85 -13.76 -35.17 -1.82
C LEU A 85 -14.50 -35.01 -0.48
N HIS A 86 -15.63 -35.69 -0.33
CA HIS A 86 -16.54 -35.54 0.80
C HIS A 86 -16.71 -36.82 1.63
N GLU A 87 -15.82 -37.82 1.50
CA GLU A 87 -15.74 -38.91 2.47
C GLU A 87 -14.82 -38.50 3.63
N ARG A 88 -15.44 -37.85 4.63
CA ARG A 88 -14.95 -37.80 6.01
C ARG A 88 -16.13 -37.82 6.97
#